data_AF-A0AAU9AHW9-F1
#
_entry.id   AF-A0AAU9AHW9-F1
#
_cell.length_a   1.000
_cell.length_b   1.000
_cell.length_c   1.000
_cell.angle_alpha   90.00
_cell.angle_beta   90.00
_cell.angle_gamma   90.00
#
_symmetry.space_group_name_H-M   'P 1'
#
loop_
_entity.id
_entity.type
_entity.pdbx_description
1 polymer ?
#
loop_
_entity_poly.entity_id
_entity_poly.type
_entity_poly.pdbx_seq_one_letter_code
_entity_poly.pdbx_strand_id
1 'polypeptide(L)'
;MPHQAASECLSRLIGEDHFADDPATIYTGVHDPNERLAMNTRFDRALEALRDAAQNGATPSACLDLIELHLAGFKRAELDTEDAERVAGRFEMAMDCLGIESSEGMLNRWLYGFDP
;
A
#
# COMPACT_ATOMS: atom_id res chain seq x y z
N MET A 1 10.37 0.12 -21.44
CA MET A 1 11.24 -0.19 -20.29
C MET A 1 10.32 -0.42 -19.09
N PRO A 2 10.23 -1.64 -18.54
CA PRO A 2 9.24 -1.98 -17.49
C PRO A 2 9.36 -1.08 -16.24
N HIS A 3 10.57 -0.67 -15.87
CA HIS A 3 10.83 0.24 -14.75
C HIS A 3 10.18 1.63 -14.89
N GLN A 4 10.10 2.17 -16.11
CA GLN A 4 9.50 3.47 -16.35
C GLN A 4 7.98 3.42 -16.14
N ALA A 5 7.32 2.38 -16.67
CA ALA A 5 5.88 2.19 -16.51
C ALA A 5 5.49 2.02 -15.03
N ALA A 6 6.27 1.25 -14.25
CA ALA A 6 6.04 1.08 -12.81
C ALA A 6 6.16 2.42 -12.05
N SER A 7 7.21 3.20 -12.34
CA SER A 7 7.42 4.50 -11.69
C SER A 7 6.32 5.51 -12.02
N GLU A 8 5.82 5.53 -13.26
CA GLU A 8 4.70 6.37 -13.68
C GLU A 8 3.39 5.94 -13.02
N CYS A 9 3.15 4.63 -12.90
CA CYS A 9 1.99 4.06 -12.19
C CYS A 9 1.96 4.52 -10.73
N LEU A 10 3.06 4.30 -9.99
CA LEU A 10 3.19 4.71 -8.59
C LEU A 10 3.07 6.23 -8.41
N SER A 11 3.61 7.01 -9.35
CA SER A 11 3.54 8.48 -9.28
C SER A 11 2.12 9.02 -9.40
N ARG A 12 1.21 8.31 -10.09
CA ARG A 12 -0.20 8.72 -10.20
C ARG A 12 -0.95 8.53 -8.87
N LEU A 13 -0.55 7.54 -8.09
CA LEU A 13 -1.18 7.22 -6.82
C LEU A 13 -0.78 8.21 -5.71
N ILE A 14 0.41 8.81 -5.78
CA ILE A 14 0.90 9.72 -4.74
C ILE A 14 0.01 10.97 -4.66
N GLY A 15 -0.47 11.27 -3.44
CA GLY A 15 -1.29 12.42 -3.13
C GLY A 15 -2.79 12.25 -3.40
N GLU A 16 -3.23 11.07 -3.89
CA GLU A 16 -4.64 10.70 -3.88
C GLU A 16 -5.12 10.39 -2.45
N ASP A 17 -6.41 10.56 -2.17
CA ASP A 17 -7.00 10.15 -0.89
C ASP A 17 -7.42 8.68 -0.97
N HIS A 18 -6.51 7.78 -0.58
CA HIS A 18 -6.68 6.33 -0.65
C HIS A 18 -7.64 5.76 0.41
N PHE A 19 -7.93 6.57 1.42
CA PHE A 19 -8.69 6.20 2.61
C PHE A 19 -9.97 7.05 2.78
N ALA A 20 -10.39 7.76 1.73
CA ALA A 20 -11.71 8.37 1.62
C ALA A 20 -12.80 7.32 1.35
N ASP A 21 -14.05 7.77 1.42
CA ASP A 21 -15.19 6.98 0.97
C ASP A 21 -15.00 6.60 -0.50
N ASP A 22 -15.31 5.36 -0.83
CA ASP A 22 -15.20 4.85 -2.19
C ASP A 22 -16.58 4.43 -2.67
N PRO A 23 -17.30 5.30 -3.42
CA PRO A 23 -18.67 5.03 -3.86
C PRO A 23 -18.82 3.80 -4.75
N ALA A 24 -17.72 3.26 -5.30
CA ALA A 24 -17.73 2.04 -6.09
C ALA A 24 -17.70 0.77 -5.21
N THR A 25 -17.47 0.90 -3.91
CA THR A 25 -17.35 -0.20 -2.95
C THR A 25 -18.25 0.04 -1.72
N ILE A 26 -18.21 -0.88 -0.76
CA ILE A 26 -18.87 -0.70 0.55
C ILE A 26 -17.99 0.06 1.56
N TYR A 27 -16.75 0.38 1.20
CA TYR A 27 -15.80 1.05 2.09
C TYR A 27 -16.20 2.51 2.31
N THR A 28 -16.48 2.87 3.56
CA THR A 28 -17.01 4.19 3.94
C THR A 28 -15.93 5.22 4.28
N GLY A 29 -14.66 4.82 4.25
CA GLY A 29 -13.52 5.69 4.51
C GLY A 29 -13.23 5.89 5.99
N VAL A 30 -11.97 6.21 6.31
CA VAL A 30 -11.53 6.53 7.66
C VAL A 30 -12.26 7.77 8.17
N HIS A 31 -13.00 7.61 9.28
CA HIS A 31 -13.89 8.65 9.78
C HIS A 31 -13.17 9.81 10.49
N ASP A 32 -12.06 9.55 11.22
CA ASP A 32 -11.27 10.62 11.83
C ASP A 32 -10.40 11.29 10.75
N PRO A 33 -10.61 12.59 10.44
CA PRO A 33 -9.82 13.28 9.42
C PRO A 33 -8.32 13.32 9.71
N ASN A 34 -7.92 13.36 10.98
CA ASN A 34 -6.50 13.37 11.36
C ASN A 34 -5.86 12.01 11.12
N GLU A 35 -6.58 10.94 11.44
CA GLU A 35 -6.12 9.58 11.17
C GLU A 35 -6.05 9.31 9.67
N ARG A 36 -7.08 9.70 8.92
CA ARG A 36 -7.10 9.61 7.45
C ARG A 36 -5.93 10.34 6.81
N LEU A 37 -5.65 11.58 7.24
CA LEU A 37 -4.50 12.34 6.77
C LEU A 37 -3.18 11.63 7.09
N ALA A 38 -3.06 11.08 8.30
CA ALA A 38 -1.86 10.37 8.72
C ALA A 38 -1.67 9.06 7.95
N MET A 39 -2.74 8.32 7.64
CA MET A 39 -2.71 7.10 6.83
C MET A 39 -2.30 7.40 5.38
N ASN A 40 -2.90 8.40 4.75
CA ASN A 40 -2.49 8.84 3.41
C ASN A 40 -1.02 9.27 3.38
N THR A 41 -0.57 10.06 4.37
CA THR A 41 0.83 10.48 4.46
C THR A 41 1.79 9.30 4.59
N ARG A 42 1.42 8.24 5.32
CA ARG A 42 2.24 7.02 5.44
C ARG A 42 2.28 6.26 4.13
N PHE A 43 1.14 6.14 3.44
CA PHE A 43 1.05 5.43 2.17
C PHE A 43 1.78 6.19 1.05
N ASP A 44 1.66 7.51 0.96
CA ASP A 44 2.41 8.35 0.03
C ASP A 44 3.92 8.14 0.16
N ARG A 45 4.43 8.09 1.40
CA ARG A 45 5.85 7.81 1.65
C ARG A 45 6.25 6.41 1.17
N ALA A 46 5.36 5.43 1.28
CA ALA A 46 5.61 4.08 0.75
C ALA A 46 5.67 4.10 -0.77
N LEU A 47 4.73 4.77 -1.43
CA LEU A 47 4.69 4.92 -2.88
C LEU A 47 5.92 5.68 -3.41
N GLU A 48 6.37 6.73 -2.72
CA GLU A 48 7.61 7.45 -3.04
C GLU A 48 8.83 6.53 -2.96
N ALA A 49 8.97 5.78 -1.87
CA ALA A 49 10.08 4.84 -1.69
C ALA A 49 10.08 3.75 -2.77
N LEU A 50 8.91 3.18 -3.10
CA LEU A 50 8.76 2.17 -4.15
C LEU A 50 9.01 2.73 -5.54
N ARG A 51 8.55 3.96 -5.82
CA ARG A 51 8.81 4.65 -7.09
C ARG A 51 10.30 4.84 -7.30
N ASP A 52 10.99 5.36 -6.29
CA ASP A 52 12.42 5.63 -6.35
C ASP A 52 13.20 4.30 -6.48
N ALA A 53 12.80 3.25 -5.75
CA ALA A 53 13.38 1.91 -5.89
C ALA A 53 13.19 1.35 -7.31
N ALA A 54 11.99 1.45 -7.87
CA ALA A 54 11.68 0.98 -9.22
C ALA A 54 12.48 1.73 -10.29
N GLN A 55 12.64 3.05 -10.14
CA GLN A 55 13.47 3.88 -11.04
C GLN A 55 14.95 3.49 -11.01
N ASN A 56 15.44 3.06 -9.85
CA ASN A 56 16.81 2.59 -9.68
C ASN A 56 17.01 1.11 -10.02
N GLY A 57 15.97 0.43 -10.53
CA GLY A 57 16.07 -0.96 -10.96
C GLY A 57 16.08 -1.98 -9.81
N ALA A 58 15.43 -1.68 -8.68
CA ALA A 58 15.26 -2.61 -7.58
C ALA A 58 14.61 -3.93 -8.04
N THR A 59 14.97 -5.02 -7.39
CA THR A 59 14.36 -6.34 -7.63
C THR A 59 12.97 -6.41 -7.00
N PRO A 60 12.09 -7.31 -7.47
CA PRO A 60 10.80 -7.56 -6.83
C PRO A 60 10.91 -7.82 -5.31
N SER A 61 11.91 -8.61 -4.90
CA SER A 61 12.16 -8.89 -3.47
C SER A 61 12.52 -7.63 -2.67
N ALA A 62 13.35 -6.73 -3.22
CA ALA A 62 13.69 -5.48 -2.55
C ALA A 62 12.49 -4.54 -2.44
N CYS A 63 11.58 -4.57 -3.42
CA CYS A 63 10.31 -3.85 -3.32
C CYS A 63 9.38 -4.47 -2.26
N LEU A 64 9.33 -5.80 -2.13
CA LEU A 64 8.58 -6.48 -1.07
C LEU A 64 9.12 -6.12 0.32
N ASP A 65 10.44 -6.07 0.50
CA ASP A 65 11.06 -5.63 1.77
C ASP A 65 10.65 -4.19 2.13
N LEU A 66 10.57 -3.30 1.12
CA LEU A 66 10.07 -1.93 1.31
C LEU A 66 8.58 -1.91 1.67
N ILE A 67 7.76 -2.73 1.02
CA ILE A 67 6.35 -2.85 1.37
C ILE A 67 6.21 -3.31 2.82
N GLU A 68 6.94 -4.36 3.25
CA GLU A 68 6.90 -4.85 4.63
C GLU A 68 7.26 -3.76 5.64
N LEU A 69 8.36 -3.04 5.36
CA LEU A 69 8.83 -1.92 6.18
C LEU A 69 7.75 -0.83 6.35
N HIS A 70 7.11 -0.43 5.26
CA HIS A 70 6.10 0.62 5.29
C HIS A 70 4.76 0.14 5.85
N LEU A 71 4.38 -1.11 5.59
CA LEU A 71 3.19 -1.76 6.12
C LEU A 71 3.25 -1.85 7.66
N ALA A 72 4.43 -2.10 8.24
CA ALA A 72 4.65 -2.06 9.69
C ALA A 72 4.35 -0.69 10.32
N GLY A 73 4.32 0.39 9.53
CA GLY A 73 3.88 1.72 9.96
C GLY A 73 2.36 1.83 10.20
N PHE A 74 1.58 0.86 9.71
CA PHE A 74 0.16 0.70 10.00
C PHE A 74 0.00 -0.35 11.08
N LYS A 75 -0.39 0.10 12.27
CA LYS A 75 -0.56 -0.80 13.41
C LYS A 75 -1.89 -1.52 13.28
N ARG A 76 -1.86 -2.77 12.79
CA ARG A 76 -3.05 -3.59 12.58
C ARG A 76 -4.04 -3.59 13.75
N ALA A 77 -3.55 -3.62 14.99
CA ALA A 77 -4.37 -3.65 16.20
C ALA A 77 -5.12 -2.34 16.51
N GLU A 78 -4.74 -1.23 15.88
CA GLU A 78 -5.39 0.08 16.01
C GLU A 78 -6.45 0.31 14.91
N LEU A 79 -6.47 -0.51 13.86
CA LEU A 79 -7.40 -0.42 12.75
C LEU A 79 -8.58 -1.37 12.92
N ASP A 80 -9.77 -0.92 12.53
CA ASP A 80 -10.87 -1.86 12.31
C ASP A 80 -10.60 -2.77 11.09
N THR A 81 -11.51 -3.71 10.84
CA THR A 81 -11.31 -4.66 9.74
C THR A 81 -11.39 -3.99 8.37
N GLU A 82 -12.28 -3.03 8.17
CA GLU A 82 -12.47 -2.38 6.87
C GLU A 82 -11.26 -1.52 6.50
N ASP A 83 -10.75 -0.74 7.44
CA ASP A 83 -9.55 0.08 7.26
C ASP A 83 -8.30 -0.78 7.06
N ALA A 84 -8.17 -1.89 7.80
CA ALA A 84 -7.05 -2.81 7.61
C ALA A 84 -7.10 -3.48 6.23
N GLU A 85 -8.27 -3.95 5.78
CA GLU A 85 -8.47 -4.50 4.44
C GLU A 85 -8.17 -3.46 3.37
N ARG A 86 -8.59 -2.20 3.58
CA ARG A 86 -8.26 -1.10 2.66
C ARG A 86 -6.74 -0.90 2.56
N VAL A 87 -6.01 -0.86 3.67
CA VAL A 87 -4.55 -0.77 3.69
C VAL A 87 -3.92 -1.91 2.90
N ALA A 88 -4.30 -3.17 3.17
CA ALA A 88 -3.78 -4.32 2.46
C ALA A 88 -4.01 -4.20 0.94
N GLY A 89 -5.24 -3.89 0.52
CA GLY A 89 -5.59 -3.72 -0.89
C GLY A 89 -4.88 -2.54 -1.57
N ARG A 90 -4.55 -1.47 -0.84
CA ARG A 90 -3.73 -0.37 -1.38
C ARG A 90 -2.29 -0.83 -1.64
N PHE A 91 -1.71 -1.66 -0.78
CA PHE A 91 -0.40 -2.26 -1.03
C PHE A 91 -0.42 -3.31 -2.16
N GLU A 92 -1.52 -4.06 -2.33
CA GLU A 92 -1.72 -4.92 -3.51
C GLU A 92 -1.72 -4.10 -4.80
N MET A 93 -2.43 -2.96 -4.83
CA MET A 93 -2.42 -2.05 -5.97
C MET A 93 -1.01 -1.50 -6.28
N ALA A 94 -0.19 -1.24 -5.26
CA ALA A 94 1.20 -0.85 -5.47
C ALA A 94 2.05 -2.00 -6.04
N MET A 95 1.79 -3.24 -5.62
CA MET A 95 2.40 -4.44 -6.21
C MET A 95 2.02 -4.64 -7.67
N ASP A 96 0.76 -4.39 -8.04
CA ASP A 96 0.29 -4.44 -9.43
C ASP A 96 1.06 -3.44 -10.32
N CYS A 97 1.27 -2.21 -9.83
CA CYS A 97 2.11 -1.23 -10.53
C CYS A 97 3.54 -1.73 -10.75
N LEU A 98 4.08 -2.52 -9.82
CA LEU A 98 5.43 -3.08 -9.86
C LEU A 98 5.51 -4.41 -10.64
N GLY A 99 4.38 -4.98 -11.04
CA GLY A 99 4.31 -6.31 -11.67
C GLY A 99 4.66 -7.45 -10.71
N ILE A 100 4.39 -7.29 -9.41
CA ILE A 100 4.65 -8.30 -8.37
C ILE A 100 3.36 -9.09 -8.15
N GLU A 101 3.35 -10.37 -8.54
CA GLU A 101 2.15 -11.20 -8.50
C GLU A 101 1.78 -11.74 -7.12
N SER A 102 2.71 -11.73 -6.16
CA SER A 102 2.51 -12.31 -4.83
C SER A 102 3.26 -11.54 -3.75
N SER A 103 2.62 -11.42 -2.58
CA SER A 103 3.20 -10.83 -1.38
C SER A 103 3.92 -11.86 -0.50
N GLU A 104 4.01 -13.12 -0.96
CA GLU A 104 4.53 -14.25 -0.16
C GLU A 104 3.83 -14.37 1.20
N GLY A 105 2.50 -14.10 1.21
CA GLY A 105 1.66 -14.15 2.40
C GLY A 105 1.86 -13.00 3.38
N MET A 106 2.75 -12.03 3.10
CA MET A 106 3.04 -10.90 3.99
C MET A 106 1.77 -10.11 4.33
N LEU A 107 0.93 -9.81 3.33
CA LEU A 107 -0.29 -9.05 3.54
C LEU A 107 -1.32 -9.83 4.38
N ASN A 108 -1.46 -11.14 4.14
CA ASN A 108 -2.32 -12.00 4.96
C ASN A 108 -1.83 -12.08 6.40
N ARG A 109 -0.52 -12.27 6.61
CA ARG A 109 0.07 -12.31 7.96
C ARG A 109 -0.14 -11.00 8.70
N TRP A 110 0.02 -9.87 8.02
CA TRP A 110 -0.23 -8.56 8.63
C TRP A 110 -1.72 -8.35 8.94
N LEU A 111 -2.63 -8.76 8.04
CA LEU A 111 -4.07 -8.53 8.18
C LEU A 111 -4.73 -9.47 9.19
N TYR A 112 -4.37 -10.75 9.19
CA TYR A 112 -5.05 -11.81 9.96
C TYR A 112 -4.19 -12.41 11.07
N GLY A 113 -2.88 -12.12 11.11
CA GLY A 113 -1.93 -12.74 12.03
C GLY A 113 -1.45 -14.14 11.62
N PHE A 114 -1.89 -14.65 10.46
CA PHE A 114 -1.47 -15.93 9.87
C PHE A 114 -1.62 -15.90 8.35
N ASP A 115 -1.06 -16.91 7.68
CA ASP A 115 -1.24 -17.14 6.24
C ASP A 115 -1.99 -18.49 6.06
N PRO A 116 -3.21 -18.51 5.48
CA PRO A 116 -4.06 -19.71 5.40
C PRO A 116 -3.55 -20.80 4.45
#